data_AF-A0A0F9HIV1-F1
#
_entry.id   AF-A0A0F9HIV1-F1
#
_cell.length_a   1.000
_cell.length_b   1.000
_cell.length_c   1.000
_cell.angle_alpha   90.00
_cell.angle_beta   90.00
_cell.angle_gamma   90.00
#
_symmetry.space_group_name_H-M   'P 1'
#
loop_
_entity.id
_entity.type
_entity.pdbx_description
1 polymer ?
#
loop_
_entity_poly.entity_id
_entity_poly.type
_entity_poly.pdbx_seq_one_letter_code
_entity_poly.pdbx_strand_id
1 'polypeptide(L)'
;MAKFTDSKGRDWLIRVDVAAIRHIRDLFEINLGDIGEAPKYLVRLADDVVLLCDLLFVLCEEQAKEKKISDEDFGRSLAGDAIDHATMALEEAITDFFPQRKRSLLQRLRKKIETVRTTGMELVGARLDDPNLDLELGQMMKAKMDEAIKHSLTQLRSASSLQESSAESTPTP
;
A
#
# COMPACT_ATOMS: atom_id res chain seq x y z
N MET A 1 -1.45 -25.50 3.93
CA MET A 1 -1.38 -24.75 5.20
C MET A 1 -0.35 -23.67 4.97
N ALA A 2 -0.83 -22.44 4.78
CA ALA A 2 0.01 -21.35 4.31
C ALA A 2 0.97 -20.87 5.39
N LYS A 3 2.13 -20.37 4.98
CA LYS A 3 3.16 -19.83 5.86
C LYS A 3 3.91 -18.70 5.20
N PHE A 4 4.48 -17.82 6.01
CA PHE A 4 5.43 -16.80 5.55
C PHE A 4 6.58 -16.66 6.55
N THR A 5 7.66 -16.04 6.09
CA THR A 5 8.82 -15.68 6.92
C THR A 5 8.87 -14.16 7.03
N ASP A 6 8.96 -13.65 8.26
CA ASP A 6 9.06 -12.21 8.50
C ASP A 6 10.48 -11.66 8.24
N SER A 7 10.65 -10.33 8.29
CA SER A 7 11.96 -9.69 8.06
C SER A 7 13.02 -10.02 9.12
N LYS A 8 12.63 -10.64 10.24
CA LYS A 8 13.53 -11.12 11.30
C LYS A 8 13.84 -12.62 11.14
N GLY A 9 13.42 -13.25 10.03
CA GLY A 9 13.68 -14.66 9.74
C GLY A 9 12.79 -15.63 10.52
N ARG A 10 11.68 -15.18 11.09
CA ARG A 10 10.76 -16.05 11.86
C ARG A 10 9.65 -16.56 10.96
N ASP A 11 9.43 -17.87 11.01
CA ASP A 11 8.31 -18.52 10.32
C ASP A 11 7.02 -18.39 11.12
N TRP A 12 5.94 -18.07 10.40
CA TRP A 12 4.58 -17.92 10.90
C TRP A 12 3.63 -18.80 10.08
N LEU A 13 2.86 -19.65 10.78
CA LEU A 13 1.83 -20.48 10.16
C LEU A 13 0.50 -19.75 10.18
N ILE A 14 -0.18 -19.68 9.04
CA ILE A 14 -1.49 -19.02 8.95
C ILE A 14 -2.56 -20.11 8.92
N ARG A 15 -3.45 -20.08 9.92
CA ARG A 15 -4.61 -20.96 9.99
C ARG A 15 -5.88 -20.12 10.02
N VAL A 16 -6.69 -20.23 8.97
CA VAL A 16 -8.05 -19.70 8.95
C VAL A 16 -9.00 -20.82 9.31
N ASP A 17 -9.67 -20.68 10.46
CA ASP A 17 -10.73 -21.57 10.91
C ASP A 17 -11.96 -20.76 11.39
N VAL A 18 -13.01 -21.46 11.83
CA VAL A 18 -14.27 -20.82 12.23
C VAL A 18 -14.10 -19.93 13.47
N ALA A 19 -13.18 -20.25 14.37
CA ALA A 19 -12.92 -19.43 15.56
C ALA A 19 -12.20 -18.14 15.16
N ALA A 20 -11.18 -18.24 14.31
CA ALA A 20 -10.48 -17.07 13.75
C ALA A 20 -11.43 -16.15 12.97
N ILE A 21 -12.31 -16.70 12.12
CA ILE A 21 -13.30 -15.91 11.37
C ILE A 21 -14.25 -15.17 12.30
N ARG A 22 -14.70 -15.80 13.38
CA ARG A 22 -15.55 -15.14 14.37
C ARG A 22 -14.81 -13.99 15.03
N HIS A 23 -13.59 -14.23 15.49
CA HIS A 23 -12.78 -13.21 16.15
C HIS A 23 -12.50 -12.01 15.24
N ILE A 24 -12.10 -12.26 13.99
CA ILE A 24 -11.87 -11.21 12.99
C ILE A 24 -13.14 -10.41 12.69
N ARG A 25 -14.29 -11.09 12.62
CA ARG A 25 -15.58 -10.42 12.41
C ARG A 25 -15.94 -9.50 13.57
N ASP A 26 -15.70 -9.96 14.80
CA ASP A 26 -16.03 -9.20 16.00
C ASP A 26 -15.10 -7.97 16.17
N LEU A 27 -13.83 -8.07 15.76
CA LEU A 27 -12.86 -6.96 15.87
C LEU A 27 -12.91 -5.96 14.71
N PHE A 28 -13.07 -6.44 13.47
CA PHE A 28 -12.85 -5.64 12.26
C PHE A 28 -14.09 -5.52 11.37
N GLU A 29 -15.22 -6.12 11.75
CA GLU A 29 -16.43 -6.21 10.94
C GLU A 29 -16.18 -6.84 9.55
N ILE A 30 -15.17 -7.72 9.47
CA ILE A 30 -14.75 -8.42 8.25
C ILE A 30 -15.13 -9.89 8.33
N ASN A 31 -15.72 -10.44 7.27
CA ASN A 31 -16.07 -11.85 7.21
C ASN A 31 -15.27 -12.62 6.16
N LEU A 32 -14.09 -13.11 6.54
CA LEU A 32 -13.24 -13.94 5.65
C LEU A 32 -13.91 -15.27 5.23
N GLY A 33 -14.95 -15.71 5.94
CA GLY A 33 -15.73 -16.90 5.61
C GLY A 33 -16.81 -16.68 4.54
N ASP A 34 -17.03 -15.43 4.11
CA ASP A 34 -17.97 -15.13 3.04
C ASP A 34 -17.27 -15.19 1.66
N ILE A 35 -17.75 -16.11 0.83
CA ILE A 35 -17.22 -16.25 -0.54
C ILE A 35 -17.53 -15.03 -1.42
N GLY A 36 -18.63 -14.32 -1.16
CA GLY A 36 -18.98 -13.09 -1.88
C GLY A 36 -18.00 -11.95 -1.61
N GLU A 37 -17.41 -11.93 -0.42
CA GLU A 37 -16.43 -10.93 -0.01
C GLU A 37 -14.97 -11.35 -0.26
N ALA A 38 -14.68 -12.65 -0.36
CA ALA A 38 -13.32 -13.14 -0.60
C ALA A 38 -12.58 -12.43 -1.75
N PRO A 39 -13.19 -12.17 -2.94
CA PRO A 39 -12.56 -11.40 -4.01
C PRO A 39 -12.07 -10.01 -3.59
N LYS A 40 -12.84 -9.31 -2.74
CA LYS A 40 -12.49 -7.97 -2.24
C LYS A 40 -11.23 -8.03 -1.39
N TYR A 41 -11.12 -9.04 -0.51
CA TYR A 41 -9.95 -9.20 0.35
C TYR A 41 -8.70 -9.63 -0.44
N LEU A 42 -8.84 -10.48 -1.45
CA LEU A 42 -7.73 -10.87 -2.32
C LEU A 42 -7.10 -9.68 -3.09
N VAL A 43 -7.84 -8.60 -3.29
CA VAL A 43 -7.31 -7.37 -3.90
C VAL A 43 -6.79 -6.43 -2.81
N ARG A 44 -7.61 -6.14 -1.79
CA ARG A 44 -7.32 -5.13 -0.78
C ARG A 44 -6.07 -5.43 0.07
N LEU A 45 -5.79 -6.69 0.38
CA LEU A 45 -4.70 -7.06 1.31
C LEU A 45 -3.31 -6.64 0.82
N ALA A 46 -3.11 -6.51 -0.50
CA ALA A 46 -1.85 -6.03 -1.05
C ALA A 46 -1.66 -4.51 -0.90
N ASP A 47 -2.76 -3.74 -0.92
CA ASP A 47 -2.74 -2.28 -0.86
C ASP A 47 -2.86 -1.74 0.58
N ASP A 48 -3.50 -2.52 1.47
CA ASP A 48 -3.79 -2.15 2.85
C ASP A 48 -2.91 -2.96 3.81
N VAL A 49 -1.64 -2.57 3.93
CA VAL A 49 -0.62 -3.26 4.73
C VAL A 49 -0.96 -3.26 6.23
N VAL A 50 -1.67 -2.24 6.71
CA VAL A 50 -2.13 -2.18 8.12
C VAL A 50 -3.18 -3.25 8.36
N LEU A 51 -4.21 -3.34 7.50
CA LEU A 51 -5.19 -4.41 7.61
C LEU A 51 -4.53 -5.79 7.48
N LEU A 52 -3.59 -5.96 6.55
CA LEU A 52 -2.82 -7.20 6.42
C LEU A 52 -2.15 -7.57 7.75
N CYS A 53 -1.44 -6.63 8.37
CA CYS A 53 -0.77 -6.83 9.65
C CYS A 53 -1.75 -7.22 10.76
N ASP A 54 -2.85 -6.48 10.91
CA ASP A 54 -3.85 -6.70 11.95
C ASP A 54 -4.49 -8.09 11.84
N LEU A 55 -4.87 -8.50 10.62
CA LEU A 55 -5.44 -9.82 10.38
C LEU A 55 -4.43 -10.94 10.63
N LEU A 56 -3.18 -10.76 10.19
CA LEU A 56 -2.11 -11.73 10.44
C LEU A 56 -1.83 -11.89 11.93
N PHE A 57 -1.80 -10.79 12.69
CA PHE A 57 -1.55 -10.85 14.12
C PHE A 57 -2.64 -11.66 14.84
N VAL A 58 -3.92 -11.44 14.52
CA VAL A 58 -5.02 -12.26 15.07
C VAL A 58 -4.89 -13.73 14.69
N LEU A 59 -4.51 -14.03 13.44
CA LEU A 59 -4.34 -15.41 12.97
C LEU A 59 -3.10 -16.11 13.57
N CYS A 60 -2.11 -15.32 13.99
CA CYS A 60 -0.86 -15.79 14.58
C CYS A 60 -0.77 -15.54 16.08
N GLU A 61 -1.86 -15.11 16.73
CA GLU A 61 -1.84 -14.59 18.11
C GLU A 61 -1.25 -15.62 19.10
N GLU A 62 -1.67 -16.88 19.00
CA GLU A 62 -1.15 -17.96 19.86
C GLU A 62 0.35 -18.22 19.62
N GLN A 63 0.81 -18.16 18.36
CA GLN A 63 2.23 -18.28 18.04
C GLN A 63 3.03 -17.08 18.57
N ALA A 64 2.44 -15.87 18.51
CA ALA A 64 3.06 -14.66 19.03
C ALA A 64 3.19 -14.73 20.55
N LYS A 65 2.15 -15.21 21.26
CA LYS A 65 2.18 -15.48 22.71
C LYS A 65 3.28 -16.47 23.08
N GLU A 66 3.37 -17.61 22.39
CA GLU A 66 4.42 -18.63 22.61
C GLU A 66 5.83 -18.07 22.40
N LYS A 67 6.02 -17.27 21.35
CA LYS A 67 7.30 -16.63 21.02
C LYS A 67 7.58 -15.36 21.83
N LYS A 68 6.65 -14.93 22.69
CA LYS A 68 6.69 -13.67 23.47
C LYS A 68 6.89 -12.43 22.60
N ILE A 69 6.19 -12.38 21.48
CA ILE A 69 6.22 -11.29 20.52
C ILE A 69 4.97 -10.43 20.74
N SER A 70 5.18 -9.13 20.97
CA SER A 70 4.10 -8.15 21.05
C SER A 70 3.50 -7.87 19.66
N ASP A 71 2.30 -7.30 19.62
CA ASP A 71 1.68 -6.81 18.39
C ASP A 71 2.61 -5.81 17.66
N GLU A 72 3.13 -4.82 18.38
CA GLU A 72 4.09 -3.86 17.80
C GLU A 72 5.35 -4.54 17.24
N ASP A 73 5.90 -5.56 17.91
CA ASP A 73 7.08 -6.29 17.43
C ASP A 73 6.78 -7.19 16.23
N PHE A 74 5.54 -7.66 16.13
CA PHE A 74 5.04 -8.38 14.97
C PHE A 74 4.92 -7.42 13.79
N GLY A 75 4.23 -6.29 13.95
CA GLY A 75 4.10 -5.26 12.92
C GLY A 75 5.44 -4.71 12.45
N ARG A 76 6.38 -4.44 13.37
CA ARG A 76 7.76 -4.04 13.04
C ARG A 76 8.50 -5.06 12.17
N SER A 77 8.10 -6.34 12.20
CA SER A 77 8.73 -7.39 11.40
C SER A 77 8.10 -7.58 10.02
N LEU A 78 6.94 -6.98 9.77
CA LEU A 78 6.26 -7.02 8.48
C LEU A 78 6.74 -5.88 7.58
N ALA A 79 7.96 -6.01 7.05
CA ALA A 79 8.63 -4.98 6.27
C ALA A 79 9.35 -5.55 5.04
N GLY A 80 9.42 -4.75 3.97
CA GLY A 80 10.01 -5.16 2.70
C GLY A 80 9.30 -6.37 2.10
N ASP A 81 10.07 -7.31 1.53
CA ASP A 81 9.56 -8.52 0.88
C ASP A 81 8.69 -9.40 1.80
N ALA A 82 8.83 -9.26 3.12
CA ALA A 82 7.96 -9.95 4.08
C ALA A 82 6.48 -9.58 3.90
N ILE A 83 6.18 -8.36 3.43
CA ILE A 83 4.80 -7.91 3.14
C ILE A 83 4.20 -8.75 2.01
N ASP A 84 4.92 -8.91 0.91
CA ASP A 84 4.46 -9.70 -0.23
C ASP A 84 4.30 -11.17 0.13
N HIS A 85 5.29 -11.75 0.83
CA HIS A 85 5.21 -13.13 1.30
C HIS A 85 4.00 -13.36 2.22
N ALA A 86 3.76 -12.43 3.15
CA ALA A 86 2.63 -12.54 4.07
C ALA A 86 1.28 -12.34 3.37
N THR A 87 1.20 -11.43 2.40
CA THR A 87 0.02 -11.23 1.54
C THR A 87 -0.31 -12.52 0.81
N MET A 88 0.67 -13.11 0.11
CA MET A 88 0.49 -14.36 -0.62
C MET A 88 0.02 -15.50 0.28
N ALA A 89 0.60 -15.62 1.48
CA ALA A 89 0.26 -16.65 2.43
C ALA A 89 -1.15 -16.46 3.03
N LEU A 90 -1.55 -15.22 3.33
CA LEU A 90 -2.90 -14.94 3.84
C LEU A 90 -3.96 -15.20 2.77
N GLU A 91 -3.74 -14.76 1.53
CA GLU A 91 -4.64 -15.04 0.40
C GLU A 91 -4.83 -16.55 0.17
N GLU A 92 -3.74 -17.32 0.29
CA GLU A 92 -3.77 -18.79 0.20
C GLU A 92 -4.60 -19.38 1.36
N ALA A 93 -4.35 -18.95 2.60
CA ALA A 93 -5.07 -19.43 3.77
C ALA A 93 -6.58 -19.14 3.70
N ILE A 94 -6.97 -17.94 3.26
CA ILE A 94 -8.37 -17.57 3.02
C ILE A 94 -9.00 -18.50 1.98
N THR A 95 -8.28 -18.76 0.88
CA THR A 95 -8.77 -19.63 -0.19
C THR A 95 -8.93 -21.08 0.30
N ASP A 96 -7.96 -21.57 1.06
CA ASP A 96 -7.91 -22.94 1.58
C ASP A 96 -9.01 -23.23 2.61
N PHE A 97 -9.52 -22.22 3.31
CA PHE A 97 -10.64 -22.37 4.24
C PHE A 97 -11.90 -22.95 3.56
N PHE A 98 -12.13 -22.62 2.29
CA PHE A 98 -13.35 -23.03 1.59
C PHE A 98 -13.32 -24.50 1.13
N PRO A 99 -14.48 -25.18 1.01
CA PRO A 99 -14.58 -26.50 0.39
C PRO A 99 -14.11 -26.51 -1.07
N GLN A 100 -13.69 -27.68 -1.56
CA GLN A 100 -12.97 -27.86 -2.83
C GLN A 100 -13.55 -27.10 -4.04
N ARG A 101 -14.88 -27.15 -4.25
CA ARG A 101 -15.52 -26.47 -5.39
C ARG A 101 -15.33 -24.96 -5.33
N LYS A 102 -15.56 -24.36 -4.15
CA LYS A 102 -15.39 -22.93 -3.89
C LYS A 102 -13.91 -22.54 -3.93
N ARG A 103 -13.06 -23.32 -3.28
CA ARG A 103 -11.60 -23.17 -3.29
C ARG A 103 -11.03 -23.10 -4.71
N SER A 104 -11.41 -24.04 -5.59
CA SER A 104 -10.91 -24.07 -6.97
C SER A 104 -11.28 -22.84 -7.81
N LEU A 105 -12.38 -22.16 -7.48
CA LEU A 105 -12.77 -20.89 -8.13
C LEU A 105 -11.88 -19.75 -7.64
N LEU A 106 -11.73 -19.63 -6.32
CA LEU A 106 -10.89 -18.61 -5.69
C LEU A 106 -9.41 -18.76 -6.05
N GLN A 107 -8.88 -19.99 -6.15
CA GLN A 107 -7.51 -20.23 -6.63
C GLN A 107 -7.30 -19.71 -8.05
N ARG A 108 -8.27 -19.91 -8.95
CA ARG A 108 -8.19 -19.37 -10.32
C ARG A 108 -8.29 -17.85 -10.34
N LEU A 109 -9.14 -17.27 -9.49
CA LEU A 109 -9.25 -15.82 -9.35
C LEU A 109 -7.94 -15.22 -8.82
N ARG A 110 -7.39 -15.76 -7.74
CA ARG A 110 -6.11 -15.34 -7.15
C ARG A 110 -4.99 -15.34 -8.19
N LYS A 111 -4.82 -16.43 -8.95
CA LYS A 111 -3.82 -16.49 -10.02
C LYS A 111 -3.98 -15.38 -11.07
N LYS A 112 -5.23 -15.02 -11.41
CA LYS A 112 -5.49 -13.90 -12.33
C LYS A 112 -5.14 -12.56 -11.71
N ILE A 113 -5.49 -12.33 -10.44
CA ILE A 113 -5.13 -11.11 -9.70
C ILE A 113 -3.60 -10.96 -9.66
N GLU A 114 -2.90 -12.03 -9.31
CA GLU A 114 -1.44 -12.08 -9.28
C GLU A 114 -0.84 -11.77 -10.66
N THR A 115 -1.34 -12.40 -11.73
CA THR A 115 -0.89 -12.12 -13.11
C THR A 115 -1.07 -10.64 -13.46
N VAL A 116 -2.23 -10.06 -13.17
CA VAL A 116 -2.51 -8.64 -13.44
C VAL A 116 -1.57 -7.73 -12.64
N ARG A 117 -1.30 -8.07 -11.38
CA ARG A 117 -0.37 -7.32 -10.52
C ARG A 117 1.04 -7.33 -11.08
N THR A 118 1.55 -8.51 -11.45
CA THR A 118 2.89 -8.66 -12.04
C THR A 118 3.00 -7.94 -13.37
N THR A 119 2.09 -8.20 -14.32
CA THR A 119 2.13 -7.54 -15.64
C THR A 119 1.94 -6.02 -15.54
N GLY A 120 1.13 -5.54 -14.59
CA GLY A 120 0.99 -4.12 -14.33
C GLY A 120 2.31 -3.47 -13.88
N MET A 121 3.04 -4.11 -12.95
CA MET A 121 4.34 -3.63 -12.50
C MET A 121 5.41 -3.71 -13.58
N GLU A 122 5.42 -4.76 -14.39
CA GLU A 122 6.30 -4.88 -15.56
C GLU A 122 6.06 -3.75 -16.57
N LEU A 123 4.79 -3.41 -16.85
CA LEU A 123 4.45 -2.33 -17.76
C LEU A 123 4.88 -0.96 -17.21
N VAL A 124 4.69 -0.72 -15.90
CA VAL A 124 5.17 0.49 -15.25
C VAL A 124 6.69 0.56 -15.32
N GLY A 125 7.40 -0.53 -15.01
CA GLY A 125 8.86 -0.61 -15.13
C GLY A 125 9.35 -0.29 -16.54
N ALA A 126 8.77 -0.94 -17.55
CA ALA A 126 9.10 -0.69 -18.96
C ALA A 126 8.86 0.77 -19.38
N ARG A 127 7.83 1.43 -18.82
CA ARG A 127 7.59 2.86 -19.08
C ARG A 127 8.58 3.76 -18.33
N LEU A 128 9.04 3.39 -17.14
CA LEU A 128 10.07 4.12 -16.41
C LEU A 128 11.45 4.01 -17.09
N ASP A 129 11.73 2.88 -17.75
CA ASP A 129 12.97 2.65 -18.51
C ASP A 129 12.94 3.27 -19.92
N ASP A 130 11.82 3.87 -20.35
CA ASP A 130 11.67 4.48 -21.67
C ASP A 130 12.48 5.79 -21.76
N PRO A 131 13.52 5.88 -22.60
CA PRO A 131 14.33 7.10 -22.72
C PRO A 131 13.55 8.32 -23.25
N ASN A 132 12.40 8.11 -23.89
CA ASN A 132 11.54 9.21 -24.29
C ASN A 132 10.81 9.84 -23.08
N LEU A 133 10.62 9.09 -21.99
CA LEU A 133 10.07 9.60 -20.73
C LEU A 133 11.00 10.65 -20.11
N ASP A 134 12.32 10.43 -20.13
CA ASP A 134 13.29 11.40 -19.62
C ASP A 134 13.23 12.73 -20.37
N LEU A 135 13.08 12.66 -21.70
CA LEU A 135 12.94 13.84 -22.55
C LEU A 135 11.64 14.61 -22.23
N GLU A 136 10.51 13.91 -22.14
CA GLU A 136 9.22 14.49 -21.75
C GLU A 136 9.28 15.12 -20.35
N LEU A 137 9.88 14.42 -19.38
CA LEU A 137 10.01 14.89 -18.00
C LEU A 137 10.90 16.14 -17.92
N GLY A 138 12.02 16.18 -18.66
CA GLY A 138 12.89 17.34 -18.77
C GLY A 138 12.19 18.57 -19.36
N GLN A 139 11.37 18.37 -20.40
CA GLN A 139 10.57 19.45 -20.99
C GLN A 139 9.52 19.98 -20.00
N MET A 140 8.81 19.09 -19.30
CA MET A 140 7.83 19.48 -18.27
C MET A 140 8.48 20.23 -17.11
N MET A 141 9.66 19.77 -16.63
CA MET A 141 10.41 20.44 -15.58
C MET A 141 10.84 21.85 -16.02
N LYS A 142 11.38 21.99 -17.24
CA LYS A 142 11.75 23.30 -17.79
C LYS A 142 10.57 24.25 -17.87
N ALA A 143 9.43 23.80 -18.39
CA ALA A 143 8.22 24.61 -18.49
C ALA A 143 7.74 25.10 -17.11
N LYS A 144 7.69 24.20 -16.11
CA LYS A 144 7.34 24.57 -14.73
C LYS A 144 8.35 25.54 -14.12
N MET A 145 9.64 25.37 -14.40
CA MET A 145 10.68 26.27 -13.89
C MET A 145 10.57 27.67 -14.50
N ASP A 146 10.35 27.77 -15.81
CA ASP A 146 10.14 29.06 -16.50
C ASP A 146 8.91 29.80 -15.95
N GLU A 147 7.84 29.07 -15.63
CA GLU A 147 6.63 29.61 -15.03
C GLU A 147 6.83 30.08 -13.58
N ALA A 148 7.56 29.29 -12.77
CA ALA A 148 7.95 29.68 -11.42
C ALA A 148 8.86 30.93 -11.39
N ILE A 149 9.80 31.04 -12.35
CA ILE A 149 10.65 32.22 -12.53
C ILE A 149 9.80 33.45 -12.88
N LYS A 150 8.88 33.34 -13.85
CA LYS A 150 7.96 34.43 -14.21
C LYS A 150 7.13 34.91 -13.02
N HIS A 151 6.57 33.97 -12.25
CA HIS A 151 5.79 34.29 -11.06
C HIS A 151 6.63 35.05 -10.03
N SER A 152 7.85 34.58 -9.74
CA SER A 152 8.77 35.21 -8.79
C SER A 152 9.20 36.61 -9.23
N LEU A 153 9.53 36.79 -10.52
CA LEU A 153 9.88 38.09 -11.08
C LEU A 153 8.72 39.09 -11.02
N THR A 154 7.48 38.61 -11.19
CA THR A 154 6.28 39.45 -11.09
C THR A 154 6.09 39.94 -9.65
N GLN A 155 6.29 39.07 -8.65
CA GLN A 155 6.19 39.45 -7.24
C GLN A 155 7.29 40.44 -6.79
N LEU A 156 8.51 40.30 -7.31
CA LEU A 156 9.59 41.25 -7.01
C LEU A 156 9.31 42.64 -7.60
N ARG A 157 8.72 42.71 -8.80
CA ARG A 157 8.33 43.99 -9.41
C ARG A 157 7.23 44.70 -8.62
N SER A 158 6.20 43.97 -8.19
CA SER A 158 5.12 44.56 -7.40
C SER A 158 5.58 45.03 -6.02
N ALA A 159 6.53 44.31 -5.40
CA ALA A 159 7.15 44.74 -4.13
C ALA A 159 7.97 46.04 -4.31
N SER A 160 8.71 46.18 -5.42
CA SER A 160 9.48 47.39 -5.72
C SER A 160 8.59 48.62 -5.98
N SER A 161 7.45 48.45 -6.67
CA SER A 161 6.52 49.56 -6.95
C SER A 161 5.78 50.09 -5.72
N LEU A 162 5.60 49.26 -4.69
CA LEU A 162 4.98 49.67 -3.42
C LEU A 162 5.93 50.54 -2.57
N GLN A 163 7.25 50.38 -2.74
CA GLN A 163 8.26 51.20 -2.07
C GLN A 163 8.40 52.60 -2.68
N GLU A 164 8.25 52.76 -3.99
CA GLU A 164 8.31 54.07 -4.67
C GLU A 164 7.07 54.94 -4.38
N SER A 165 5.87 54.35 -4.30
CA SER A 165 4.63 55.10 -4.01
C SER A 165 4.58 55.71 -2.60
N SER A 166 5.41 55.22 -1.65
CA SER A 166 5.43 55.73 -0.28
C SER A 166 6.35 56.94 -0.10
N ALA A 167 7.14 57.32 -1.11
CA ALA A 167 8.10 58.43 -1.05
C ALA A 167 7.54 59.77 -1.58
N GLU A 168 6.40 59.78 -2.27
CA GLU A 168 5.88 60.96 -2.99
C GLU A 168 4.73 61.70 -2.25
N SER A 169 4.43 61.35 -1.00
CA SER A 169 3.45 62.07 -0.17
C SER A 169 4.14 62.82 0.98
N THR A 170 4.86 63.90 0.66
CA THR A 170 5.12 64.96 1.63
C THR A 170 4.19 66.15 1.32
N PRO A 171 3.34 66.60 2.25
CA PRO A 171 2.48 67.75 2.02
C PRO A 171 3.31 69.04 2.16
N THR A 172 3.29 69.88 1.13
CA THR A 172 3.90 71.22 1.13
C THR A 172 3.08 72.17 2.02
N PRO A 173 3.71 73.14 2.73
CA PRO A 173 3.07 73.94 3.79
C PRO A 173 1.96 74.88 3.32
#